data_AF-A0A8S3YBG1-F1
#
_entry.id   AF-A0A8S3YBG1-F1
#
_cell.length_a   1.000
_cell.length_b   1.000
_cell.length_c   1.000
_cell.angle_alpha   90.00
_cell.angle_beta   90.00
_cell.angle_gamma   90.00
#
_symmetry.space_group_name_H-M   'P 1'
#
loop_
_entity.id
_entity.type
_entity.pdbx_description
1 polymer ?
#
loop_
_entity_poly.entity_id
_entity_poly.type
_entity_poly.pdbx_seq_one_letter_code
_entity_poly.pdbx_strand_id
1 'polypeptide(L)'
;KYTGNMAESPRWEVCLDSSASVFWKGMGRRYVDKTFSQAAKLYMEGMIENLKSEFQKMIEENTWMSQDTKKEAYLKLAAINKKIGYPDTDFTEDDIDKFYENYTMSEDHYYNNRVLNNKLSNLESILSLRKPVDKKEWSMAPYEVNAYYSRSVNEIAFPAGILQSPFFSQTFQDSMNYGAIGVVIGHEITHGFDDQGSQYDAKGNLRNWWQATDRENFVKRTQCIVNQNANFRVDEINMTLNGINTQGESVADNGGVKESF
;
A
#
# COMPACT_ATOMS: atom_id res chain seq x y z
N LYS A 1 -13.49 1.45 -21.54
CA LYS A 1 -12.00 1.37 -21.59
C LYS A 1 -11.68 0.11 -22.39
N TYR A 2 -11.18 0.22 -23.63
CA TYR A 2 -10.80 -0.96 -24.42
C TYR A 2 -9.38 -1.36 -24.00
N THR A 3 -9.18 -2.62 -23.59
CA THR A 3 -7.89 -3.10 -23.07
C THR A 3 -6.94 -3.58 -24.18
N GLY A 4 -7.41 -3.69 -25.42
CA GLY A 4 -6.64 -4.27 -26.53
C GLY A 4 -6.62 -5.80 -26.54
N ASN A 5 -7.27 -6.46 -25.57
CA ASN A 5 -7.35 -7.92 -25.51
C ASN A 5 -8.24 -8.47 -26.63
N MET A 6 -7.76 -9.51 -27.32
CA MET A 6 -8.50 -10.18 -28.40
C MET A 6 -9.47 -11.26 -27.91
N ALA A 7 -9.41 -11.63 -26.63
CA ALA A 7 -10.29 -12.62 -26.01
C ALA A 7 -10.59 -12.23 -24.55
N GLU A 8 -11.74 -12.70 -24.06
CA GLU A 8 -12.08 -12.60 -22.65
C GLU A 8 -11.20 -13.54 -21.82
N SER A 9 -10.93 -13.16 -20.56
CA SER A 9 -10.26 -14.05 -19.61
C SER A 9 -11.06 -15.36 -19.45
N PRO A 10 -10.38 -16.49 -19.19
CA PRO A 10 -11.05 -17.74 -18.86
C PRO A 10 -12.11 -17.55 -17.77
N ARG A 11 -13.27 -18.19 -17.93
CA ARG A 11 -14.41 -18.01 -17.01
C ARG A 11 -14.05 -18.26 -15.55
N TRP A 12 -13.18 -19.24 -15.28
CA TRP A 12 -12.79 -19.56 -13.91
C TRP A 12 -11.99 -18.43 -13.25
N GLU A 13 -11.20 -17.65 -14.00
CA GLU A 13 -10.49 -16.46 -13.48
C GLU A 13 -11.50 -15.37 -13.14
N VAL A 14 -12.46 -15.11 -14.04
CA VAL A 14 -13.53 -14.15 -13.80
C VAL A 14 -14.37 -14.52 -12.57
N CYS A 15 -14.68 -15.81 -12.41
CA CYS A 15 -15.38 -16.32 -11.24
C CYS A 15 -14.52 -16.20 -9.98
N LEU A 16 -13.23 -16.52 -10.06
CA LEU A 16 -12.29 -16.40 -8.94
C LEU A 16 -12.19 -14.95 -8.47
N ASP A 17 -11.95 -13.99 -9.36
CA ASP A 17 -11.86 -12.56 -9.03
C ASP A 17 -13.17 -12.04 -8.42
N SER A 18 -14.31 -12.45 -9.00
CA SER A 18 -15.63 -12.09 -8.47
C SER A 18 -15.86 -12.65 -7.08
N SER A 19 -15.53 -13.92 -6.84
CA SER A 19 -15.63 -14.54 -5.51
C SER A 19 -14.66 -13.91 -4.51
N ALA A 20 -13.41 -13.65 -4.92
CA ALA A 20 -12.39 -13.00 -4.11
C ALA A 20 -12.84 -11.59 -3.66
N SER A 21 -13.47 -10.82 -4.56
CA SER A 21 -14.00 -9.49 -4.21
C SER A 21 -15.07 -9.49 -3.11
N VAL A 22 -15.81 -10.60 -2.96
CA VAL A 22 -16.89 -10.75 -1.97
C VAL A 22 -16.37 -11.42 -0.71
N PHE A 23 -15.73 -12.58 -0.87
CA PHE A 23 -15.28 -13.46 0.20
C PHE A 23 -13.81 -13.25 0.55
N TRP A 24 -13.34 -12.02 0.46
CA TRP A 24 -11.93 -11.68 0.63
C TRP A 24 -11.35 -12.13 1.97
N LYS A 25 -12.13 -12.08 3.07
CA LYS A 25 -11.65 -12.55 4.38
C LYS A 25 -11.50 -14.06 4.42
N GLY A 26 -12.51 -14.79 3.95
CA GLY A 26 -12.50 -16.25 3.93
C GLY A 26 -11.40 -16.80 3.03
N MET A 27 -11.27 -16.25 1.82
CA MET A 27 -10.20 -16.61 0.89
C MET A 27 -8.82 -16.18 1.41
N GLY A 28 -8.71 -14.99 2.01
CA GLY A 28 -7.50 -14.49 2.65
C GLY A 28 -7.02 -15.40 3.77
N ARG A 29 -7.93 -15.90 4.61
CA ARG A 29 -7.59 -16.83 5.69
C ARG A 29 -6.99 -18.12 5.16
N ARG A 30 -7.67 -18.75 4.19
CA ARG A 30 -7.19 -19.98 3.54
C ARG A 30 -5.85 -19.78 2.83
N TYR A 31 -5.64 -18.61 2.24
CA TYR A 31 -4.36 -18.25 1.61
C TYR A 31 -3.25 -18.18 2.65
N VAL A 32 -3.44 -17.38 3.71
CA VAL A 32 -2.48 -17.18 4.80
C VAL A 32 -2.10 -18.50 5.48
N ASP A 33 -3.08 -19.34 5.81
CA ASP A 33 -2.85 -20.64 6.45
C ASP A 33 -1.93 -21.56 5.61
N LYS A 34 -1.90 -21.36 4.30
CA LYS A 34 -1.11 -22.17 3.36
C LYS A 34 0.24 -21.57 3.02
N THR A 35 0.35 -20.23 2.96
CA THR A 35 1.50 -19.56 2.34
C THR A 35 2.32 -18.71 3.29
N PHE A 36 1.78 -18.31 4.44
CA PHE A 36 2.39 -17.29 5.29
C PHE A 36 2.72 -17.83 6.68
N SER A 37 3.85 -17.40 7.23
CA SER A 37 4.34 -17.87 8.54
C SER A 37 4.59 -16.73 9.50
N GLN A 38 4.47 -17.00 10.79
CA GLN A 38 4.79 -16.03 11.84
C GLN A 38 6.26 -15.55 11.75
N ALA A 39 7.17 -16.43 11.35
CA ALA A 39 8.58 -16.07 11.14
C ALA A 39 8.75 -15.04 10.00
N ALA A 40 7.92 -15.10 8.94
CA ALA A 40 7.95 -14.12 7.86
C ALA A 40 7.45 -12.76 8.35
N LYS A 41 6.40 -12.75 9.18
CA LYS A 41 5.91 -11.54 9.84
C LYS A 41 7.01 -10.87 10.68
N LEU A 42 7.67 -11.62 11.55
CA LEU A 42 8.74 -11.10 12.41
C LEU A 42 9.95 -10.57 11.62
N TYR A 43 10.34 -11.26 10.54
CA TYR A 43 11.41 -10.78 9.65
C TYR A 43 11.03 -9.43 9.03
N MET A 44 9.81 -9.33 8.48
CA MET A 44 9.29 -8.10 7.88
C MET A 44 9.20 -6.95 8.90
N GLU A 45 8.78 -7.23 10.13
CA GLU A 45 8.74 -6.23 11.20
C GLU A 45 10.12 -5.64 11.47
N GLY A 46 11.16 -6.47 11.54
CA GLY A 46 12.54 -6.02 11.72
C GLY A 46 13.07 -5.22 10.54
N MET A 47 12.79 -5.68 9.31
CA MET A 47 13.18 -4.97 8.09
C MET A 47 12.54 -3.59 7.99
N ILE A 48 11.25 -3.45 8.33
CA ILE A 48 10.55 -2.16 8.34
C ILE A 48 11.19 -1.20 9.35
N GLU A 49 11.55 -1.66 10.55
CA GLU A 49 12.21 -0.78 11.53
C GLU A 49 13.61 -0.37 11.08
N ASN A 50 14.36 -1.27 10.44
CA ASN A 50 15.66 -0.93 9.85
C ASN A 50 15.53 0.17 8.79
N LEU A 51 14.59 0.01 7.86
CA LEU A 51 14.36 0.98 6.78
C LEU A 51 13.88 2.33 7.33
N LYS A 52 12.92 2.34 8.26
CA LYS A 52 12.53 3.58 8.97
C LYS A 52 13.74 4.26 9.63
N SER A 53 14.67 3.51 10.19
CA SER A 53 15.90 4.10 10.76
C SER A 53 16.80 4.71 9.69
N GLU A 54 16.93 4.10 8.51
CA GLU A 54 17.70 4.68 7.40
C GLU A 54 17.00 5.92 6.81
N PHE A 55 15.67 5.91 6.68
CA PHE A 55 14.91 7.09 6.28
C PHE A 55 15.07 8.24 7.28
N GLN A 56 15.13 7.94 8.58
CA GLN A 56 15.42 8.93 9.61
C GLN A 56 16.79 9.59 9.35
N LYS A 57 17.85 8.81 9.08
CA LYS A 57 19.18 9.36 8.75
C LYS A 57 19.11 10.22 7.48
N MET A 58 18.36 9.80 6.47
CA MET A 58 18.16 10.60 5.25
C MET A 58 17.50 11.96 5.54
N ILE A 59 16.57 12.03 6.50
CA ILE A 59 16.01 13.30 6.98
C ILE A 59 17.08 14.11 7.73
N GLU A 60 17.87 13.47 8.61
CA GLU A 60 18.91 14.13 9.41
C GLU A 60 19.99 14.78 8.53
N GLU A 61 20.49 14.05 7.53
CA GLU A 61 21.62 14.45 6.69
C GLU A 61 21.24 15.46 5.61
N ASN A 62 19.97 15.57 5.24
CA ASN A 62 19.61 16.46 4.14
C ASN A 62 19.88 17.94 4.47
N THR A 63 20.26 18.70 3.46
CA THR A 63 20.68 20.12 3.63
C THR A 63 19.61 21.12 3.23
N TRP A 64 18.41 20.65 2.85
CA TRP A 64 17.38 21.47 2.21
C TRP A 64 16.12 21.68 3.07
N MET A 65 16.01 20.96 4.18
CA MET A 65 14.98 21.16 5.20
C MET A 65 15.55 21.87 6.44
N SER A 66 14.79 22.81 7.00
CA SER A 66 15.05 23.36 8.32
C SER A 66 14.83 22.32 9.43
N GLN A 67 15.37 22.60 10.63
CA GLN A 67 15.23 21.72 11.79
C GLN A 67 13.76 21.53 12.21
N ASP A 68 12.92 22.56 12.07
CA ASP A 68 11.50 22.48 12.41
C ASP A 68 10.76 21.51 11.49
N THR A 69 10.98 21.61 10.17
CA THR A 69 10.34 20.69 9.21
C THR A 69 10.88 19.27 9.38
N LYS A 70 12.18 19.09 9.69
CA LYS A 70 12.75 17.76 10.01
C LYS A 70 12.09 17.14 11.23
N LYS A 71 11.83 17.93 12.28
CA LYS A 71 11.13 17.46 13.48
C LYS A 71 9.72 16.95 13.17
N GLU A 72 8.95 17.67 12.36
CA GLU A 72 7.62 17.22 11.92
C GLU A 72 7.71 15.95 11.06
N ALA A 73 8.72 15.85 10.19
CA ALA A 73 8.96 14.64 9.40
C ALA A 73 9.29 13.42 10.28
N TYR A 74 10.08 13.58 11.35
CA TYR A 74 10.32 12.49 12.31
C TYR A 74 9.06 12.07 13.06
N LEU A 75 8.25 13.04 13.52
CA LEU A 75 6.99 12.73 14.18
C LEU A 75 6.10 11.89 13.26
N LYS A 76 6.07 12.23 11.97
CA LYS A 76 5.32 11.48 10.97
C LYS A 76 5.89 10.08 10.73
N LEU A 77 7.19 9.96 10.49
CA LEU A 77 7.88 8.70 10.25
C LEU A 77 7.70 7.73 11.44
N ALA A 78 7.90 8.24 12.65
CA ALA A 78 7.73 7.45 13.88
C ALA A 78 6.29 6.95 14.04
N ALA A 79 5.31 7.77 13.64
CA ALA A 79 3.89 7.45 13.74
C ALA A 79 3.35 6.55 12.62
N ILE A 80 4.17 6.13 11.64
CA ILE A 80 3.73 5.20 10.59
C ILE A 80 3.31 3.87 11.23
N ASN A 81 2.03 3.52 11.07
CA ASN A 81 1.51 2.20 11.42
C ASN A 81 1.91 1.18 10.35
N LYS A 82 2.10 -0.08 10.75
CA LYS A 82 2.47 -1.17 9.82
C LYS A 82 1.49 -2.33 9.89
N LYS A 83 1.13 -2.85 8.72
CA LYS A 83 0.24 -4.01 8.52
C LYS A 83 0.98 -5.05 7.69
N ILE A 84 1.12 -6.27 8.21
CA ILE A 84 1.98 -7.30 7.60
C ILE A 84 1.24 -8.63 7.53
N GLY A 85 1.13 -9.17 6.32
CA GLY A 85 0.51 -10.45 6.03
C GLY A 85 -1.02 -10.37 6.02
N TYR A 86 -1.61 -10.19 7.20
CA TYR A 86 -3.05 -10.28 7.42
C TYR A 86 -3.49 -9.55 8.70
N PRO A 87 -4.80 -9.27 8.88
CA PRO A 87 -5.30 -8.59 10.08
C PRO A 87 -5.04 -9.37 11.38
N ASP A 88 -4.54 -8.68 12.40
CA ASP A 88 -4.27 -9.26 13.73
C ASP A 88 -5.54 -9.53 14.57
N THR A 89 -6.62 -8.80 14.29
CA THR A 89 -7.93 -8.99 14.92
C THR A 89 -9.01 -9.12 13.86
N ASP A 90 -10.18 -9.65 14.24
CA ASP A 90 -11.36 -9.74 13.37
C ASP A 90 -11.12 -10.60 12.12
N PHE A 91 -10.32 -11.67 12.30
CA PHE A 91 -9.79 -12.55 11.24
C PHE A 91 -9.64 -14.03 11.67
N THR A 92 -10.30 -14.43 12.76
CA THR A 92 -10.50 -15.86 13.10
C THR A 92 -11.63 -16.47 12.24
N GLU A 93 -11.79 -17.80 12.22
CA GLU A 93 -12.90 -18.43 11.51
C GLU A 93 -14.26 -17.90 12.02
N ASP A 94 -14.43 -17.76 13.33
CA ASP A 94 -15.65 -17.19 13.95
C ASP A 94 -15.89 -15.73 13.53
N ASP A 95 -14.83 -14.91 13.47
CA ASP A 95 -14.94 -13.51 13.03
C ASP A 95 -15.38 -13.43 11.56
N ILE A 96 -14.90 -14.36 10.72
CA ILE A 96 -15.21 -14.43 9.31
C ILE A 96 -16.66 -14.87 9.10
N ASP A 97 -17.11 -15.90 9.81
CA ASP A 97 -18.50 -16.36 9.76
C ASP A 97 -19.46 -15.25 10.20
N LYS A 98 -19.11 -14.53 11.27
CA LYS A 98 -19.86 -13.36 11.73
C LYS A 98 -19.89 -12.23 10.69
N PHE A 99 -18.76 -11.94 10.05
CA PHE A 99 -18.69 -10.92 9.00
C PHE A 99 -19.63 -11.25 7.83
N TYR A 100 -19.78 -12.53 7.49
CA TYR A 100 -20.64 -13.01 6.41
C TYR A 100 -22.04 -13.47 6.86
N GLU A 101 -22.47 -13.20 8.10
CA GLU A 101 -23.73 -13.73 8.66
C GLU A 101 -24.98 -13.36 7.82
N ASN A 102 -24.94 -12.20 7.15
CA ASN A 102 -26.05 -11.68 6.33
C ASN A 102 -25.90 -12.02 4.83
N TYR A 103 -24.88 -12.78 4.44
CA TYR A 103 -24.62 -13.17 3.06
C TYR A 103 -25.32 -14.49 2.73
N THR A 104 -26.62 -14.44 2.44
CA THR A 104 -27.39 -15.61 1.98
C THR A 104 -27.25 -15.79 0.48
N MET A 105 -26.31 -16.65 0.08
CA MET A 105 -25.95 -16.88 -1.33
C MET A 105 -26.68 -18.09 -1.93
N SER A 106 -26.90 -18.06 -3.24
CA SER A 106 -27.49 -19.16 -4.00
C SER A 106 -26.54 -19.65 -5.10
N GLU A 107 -26.34 -20.96 -5.21
CA GLU A 107 -25.50 -21.56 -6.24
C GLU A 107 -26.03 -21.29 -7.66
N ASP A 108 -27.35 -21.18 -7.81
CA ASP A 108 -28.04 -21.03 -9.10
C ASP A 108 -28.31 -19.57 -9.51
N HIS A 109 -28.08 -18.60 -8.62
CA HIS A 109 -28.49 -17.20 -8.83
C HIS A 109 -27.35 -16.19 -8.69
N TYR A 110 -26.32 -16.32 -9.54
CA TYR A 110 -25.14 -15.45 -9.55
C TYR A 110 -25.47 -13.94 -9.59
N TYR A 111 -26.42 -13.51 -10.43
CA TYR A 111 -26.79 -12.09 -10.50
C TYR A 111 -27.34 -11.58 -9.17
N ASN A 112 -28.23 -12.34 -8.54
CA ASN A 112 -28.83 -11.97 -7.26
C ASN A 112 -27.77 -11.93 -6.15
N ASN A 113 -26.81 -12.86 -6.16
CA ASN A 113 -25.66 -12.82 -5.24
C ASN A 113 -24.86 -11.52 -5.38
N ARG A 114 -24.62 -11.05 -6.60
CA ARG A 114 -23.91 -9.78 -6.86
C ARG A 114 -24.72 -8.57 -6.40
N VAL A 115 -26.03 -8.56 -6.64
CA VAL A 115 -26.93 -7.50 -6.15
C VAL A 115 -26.94 -7.46 -4.63
N LEU A 116 -27.01 -8.62 -3.97
CA LEU A 116 -26.95 -8.73 -2.51
C LEU A 116 -25.63 -8.17 -1.96
N ASN A 117 -24.49 -8.59 -2.52
CA ASN A 117 -23.17 -8.07 -2.12
C ASN A 117 -23.12 -6.54 -2.23
N ASN A 118 -23.54 -5.99 -3.37
CA ASN A 118 -23.56 -4.55 -3.59
C ASN A 118 -24.47 -3.83 -2.57
N LYS A 119 -25.63 -4.41 -2.25
CA LYS A 119 -26.55 -3.85 -1.25
C LYS A 119 -25.91 -3.81 0.15
N LEU A 120 -25.28 -4.91 0.57
CA LEU A 120 -24.66 -5.02 1.89
C LEU A 120 -23.45 -4.08 2.02
N SER A 121 -22.54 -4.08 1.04
CA SER A 121 -21.36 -3.21 1.03
C SER A 121 -21.73 -1.71 1.02
N ASN A 122 -22.73 -1.31 0.22
CA ASN A 122 -23.20 0.08 0.23
C ASN A 122 -23.85 0.46 1.57
N LEU A 123 -24.63 -0.45 2.17
CA LEU A 123 -25.23 -0.20 3.48
C LEU A 123 -24.15 -0.02 4.56
N GLU A 124 -23.12 -0.88 4.57
CA GLU A 124 -21.98 -0.76 5.48
C GLU A 124 -21.27 0.60 5.33
N SER A 125 -20.98 1.01 4.09
CA SER A 125 -20.39 2.32 3.80
C SER A 125 -21.26 3.50 4.24
N ILE A 126 -22.59 3.40 4.15
CA ILE A 126 -23.49 4.45 4.63
C ILE A 126 -23.49 4.48 6.17
N LEU A 127 -23.49 3.31 6.81
CA LEU A 127 -23.50 3.19 8.27
C LEU A 127 -22.18 3.61 8.92
N SER A 128 -21.07 3.65 8.17
CA SER A 128 -19.78 4.13 8.67
C SER A 128 -19.69 5.65 8.78
N LEU A 129 -20.56 6.42 8.11
CA LEU A 129 -20.49 7.89 8.04
C LEU A 129 -20.40 8.61 9.40
N ARG A 130 -21.01 8.05 10.45
CA ARG A 130 -21.04 8.63 11.80
C ARG A 130 -20.14 7.89 12.79
N LYS A 131 -19.37 6.91 12.33
CA LYS A 131 -18.43 6.16 13.15
C LYS A 131 -17.04 6.79 13.05
N PRO A 132 -16.20 6.65 14.08
CA PRO A 132 -14.78 6.96 13.94
C PRO A 132 -14.14 6.03 12.89
N VAL A 133 -13.05 6.50 12.27
CA VAL A 133 -12.25 5.67 11.37
C VAL A 133 -11.66 4.50 12.16
N ASP A 134 -11.92 3.28 11.70
CA ASP A 134 -11.27 2.09 12.25
C ASP A 134 -9.90 1.89 11.60
N LYS A 135 -8.84 2.14 12.36
CA LYS A 135 -7.46 1.96 11.89
C LYS A 135 -7.07 0.50 11.73
N LYS A 136 -7.87 -0.45 12.20
CA LYS A 136 -7.64 -1.89 12.03
C LYS A 136 -8.06 -2.38 10.65
N GLU A 137 -8.94 -1.66 9.95
CA GLU A 137 -9.44 -2.05 8.63
C GLU A 137 -8.33 -2.07 7.57
N TRP A 138 -8.29 -3.12 6.76
CA TRP A 138 -7.35 -3.25 5.66
C TRP A 138 -8.00 -2.80 4.35
N SER A 139 -7.24 -2.12 3.50
CA SER A 139 -7.71 -1.73 2.15
C SER A 139 -7.40 -2.75 1.07
N MET A 140 -6.63 -3.79 1.41
CA MET A 140 -6.29 -4.91 0.52
C MET A 140 -6.51 -6.23 1.26
N ALA A 141 -6.93 -7.25 0.51
CA ALA A 141 -7.06 -8.60 1.02
C ALA A 141 -5.67 -9.27 1.18
N PRO A 142 -5.50 -10.21 2.13
CA PRO A 142 -4.22 -10.86 2.38
C PRO A 142 -3.56 -11.56 1.19
N TYR A 143 -4.34 -12.01 0.20
CA TYR A 143 -3.81 -12.70 -0.98
C TYR A 143 -3.34 -11.76 -2.10
N GLU A 144 -3.56 -10.45 -1.98
CA GLU A 144 -3.17 -9.50 -3.02
C GLU A 144 -1.65 -9.39 -3.14
N VAL A 145 -1.15 -9.40 -4.38
CA VAL A 145 0.28 -9.22 -4.69
C VAL A 145 0.53 -7.73 -4.93
N ASN A 146 0.48 -6.96 -3.85
CA ASN A 146 0.69 -5.52 -3.88
C ASN A 146 1.11 -5.00 -2.50
N ALA A 147 1.38 -3.71 -2.37
CA ALA A 147 1.56 -2.99 -1.12
C ALA A 147 0.83 -1.64 -1.19
N TYR A 148 0.66 -0.96 -0.06
CA TYR A 148 0.11 0.40 -0.07
C TYR A 148 0.53 1.25 1.12
N TYR A 149 0.48 2.57 0.90
CA TYR A 149 0.48 3.60 1.92
C TYR A 149 -0.85 4.36 1.96
N SER A 150 -1.41 4.51 3.16
CA SER A 150 -2.64 5.26 3.39
C SER A 150 -2.36 6.55 4.17
N ARG A 151 -2.41 7.68 3.46
CA ARG A 151 -2.12 9.01 4.02
C ARG A 151 -3.07 9.49 5.10
N SER A 152 -4.33 9.06 5.09
CA SER A 152 -5.35 9.47 6.06
C SER A 152 -5.23 8.77 7.41
N VAL A 153 -4.51 7.65 7.47
CA VAL A 153 -4.23 6.92 8.72
C VAL A 153 -2.73 6.78 9.01
N ASN A 154 -1.87 7.29 8.13
CA ASN A 154 -0.40 7.21 8.18
C ASN A 154 0.06 5.77 8.38
N GLU A 155 -0.20 4.92 7.38
CA GLU A 155 -0.02 3.48 7.48
C GLU A 155 0.58 2.89 6.21
N ILE A 156 1.49 1.94 6.37
CA ILE A 156 1.98 1.06 5.31
C ILE A 156 1.44 -0.36 5.49
N ALA A 157 1.14 -1.06 4.40
CA ALA A 157 0.63 -2.41 4.46
C ALA A 157 1.21 -3.31 3.38
N PHE A 158 1.55 -4.54 3.78
CA PHE A 158 2.12 -5.58 2.94
C PHE A 158 1.31 -6.87 3.13
N PRO A 159 0.25 -7.10 2.34
CA PRO A 159 -0.48 -8.38 2.31
C PRO A 159 0.43 -9.59 2.16
N ALA A 160 0.01 -10.75 2.66
CA ALA A 160 0.78 -12.00 2.53
C ALA A 160 1.10 -12.35 1.07
N GLY A 161 0.26 -11.94 0.13
CA GLY A 161 0.43 -12.16 -1.31
C GLY A 161 1.68 -11.52 -1.90
N ILE A 162 2.17 -10.38 -1.42
CA ILE A 162 3.45 -9.83 -1.90
C ILE A 162 4.67 -10.47 -1.21
N LEU A 163 4.47 -11.13 -0.06
CA LEU A 163 5.53 -11.70 0.77
C LEU A 163 5.94 -13.10 0.31
N GLN A 164 6.27 -13.20 -0.97
CA GLN A 164 6.72 -14.41 -1.66
C GLN A 164 7.74 -14.06 -2.74
N SER A 165 8.40 -15.07 -3.31
CA SER A 165 9.33 -14.89 -4.44
C SER A 165 8.61 -14.23 -5.63
N PRO A 166 9.24 -13.26 -6.34
CA PRO A 166 10.64 -12.85 -6.21
C PRO A 166 10.91 -11.78 -5.13
N PHE A 167 9.88 -11.25 -4.48
CA PHE A 167 10.03 -10.14 -3.52
C PHE A 167 10.68 -10.58 -2.21
N PHE A 168 10.26 -11.73 -1.68
CA PHE A 168 10.67 -12.19 -0.37
C PHE A 168 10.83 -13.71 -0.29
N SER A 169 11.88 -14.14 0.39
CA SER A 169 11.96 -15.49 0.97
C SER A 169 12.83 -15.47 2.22
N GLN A 170 12.45 -16.25 3.23
CA GLN A 170 13.28 -16.48 4.41
C GLN A 170 14.62 -17.15 4.09
N THR A 171 14.72 -17.82 2.94
CA THR A 171 15.93 -18.51 2.51
C THR A 171 16.80 -17.67 1.58
N PHE A 172 16.36 -16.47 1.21
CA PHE A 172 17.16 -15.56 0.41
C PHE A 172 18.26 -14.92 1.26
N GLN A 173 19.35 -14.52 0.59
CA GLN A 173 20.33 -13.64 1.21
C GLN A 173 19.67 -12.27 1.47
N ASP A 174 20.10 -11.59 2.54
CA ASP A 174 19.54 -10.27 2.89
C ASP A 174 19.61 -9.30 1.71
N SER A 175 20.70 -9.30 0.93
CA SER A 175 20.84 -8.47 -0.27
C SER A 175 19.70 -8.64 -1.28
N MET A 176 19.16 -9.86 -1.43
CA MET A 176 18.03 -10.12 -2.32
C MET A 176 16.71 -9.63 -1.70
N ASN A 177 16.50 -9.87 -0.41
CA ASN A 177 15.30 -9.39 0.28
C ASN A 177 15.29 -7.84 0.32
N TYR A 178 16.40 -7.20 0.67
CA TYR A 178 16.55 -5.73 0.64
C TYR A 178 16.44 -5.18 -0.79
N GLY A 179 17.03 -5.84 -1.78
CA GLY A 179 16.95 -5.43 -3.18
C GLY A 179 15.56 -5.60 -3.82
N ALA A 180 14.65 -6.34 -3.18
CA ALA A 180 13.30 -6.57 -3.66
C ALA A 180 12.25 -6.05 -2.66
N ILE A 181 11.82 -6.84 -1.66
CA ILE A 181 10.80 -6.38 -0.70
C ILE A 181 11.27 -5.17 0.13
N GLY A 182 12.57 -5.00 0.36
CA GLY A 182 13.11 -3.81 1.03
C GLY A 182 12.87 -2.52 0.24
N VAL A 183 13.04 -2.56 -1.09
CA VAL A 183 12.72 -1.43 -1.97
C VAL A 183 11.23 -1.12 -1.91
N VAL A 184 10.36 -2.14 -1.90
CA VAL A 184 8.91 -1.95 -1.78
C VAL A 184 8.56 -1.32 -0.42
N ILE A 185 9.18 -1.76 0.68
CA ILE A 185 8.95 -1.15 1.98
C ILE A 185 9.36 0.32 1.99
N GLY A 186 10.56 0.64 1.49
CA GLY A 186 11.03 2.02 1.42
C GLY A 186 10.18 2.89 0.47
N HIS A 187 9.63 2.30 -0.59
CA HIS A 187 8.67 2.95 -1.49
C HIS A 187 7.41 3.38 -0.71
N GLU A 188 6.80 2.46 0.05
CA GLU A 188 5.61 2.77 0.86
C GLU A 188 5.90 3.77 2.01
N ILE A 189 7.09 3.71 2.62
CA ILE A 189 7.51 4.72 3.61
C ILE A 189 7.63 6.10 2.94
N THR A 190 8.23 6.15 1.75
CA THR A 190 8.46 7.38 0.99
C THR A 190 7.15 8.01 0.51
N HIS A 191 6.10 7.23 0.25
CA HIS A 191 4.74 7.77 0.00
C HIS A 191 4.21 8.60 1.16
N GLY A 192 4.72 8.44 2.38
CA GLY A 192 4.47 9.37 3.49
C GLY A 192 4.96 10.80 3.23
N PHE A 193 5.88 10.99 2.28
CA PHE A 193 6.61 12.23 2.07
C PHE A 193 6.65 12.68 0.60
N ASP A 194 5.94 11.99 -0.30
CA ASP A 194 5.78 12.37 -1.70
C ASP A 194 4.90 13.63 -1.88
N ASP A 195 4.51 13.97 -3.11
CA ASP A 195 3.72 15.16 -3.40
C ASP A 195 2.34 15.19 -2.71
N GLN A 196 1.72 14.04 -2.47
CA GLN A 196 0.43 13.91 -1.80
C GLN A 196 0.61 13.67 -0.29
N GLY A 197 1.41 12.68 0.08
CA GLY A 197 1.72 12.32 1.46
C GLY A 197 2.29 13.49 2.24
N SER A 198 3.18 14.29 1.64
CA SER A 198 3.75 15.49 2.28
C SER A 198 2.72 16.50 2.79
N GLN A 199 1.47 16.45 2.32
CA GLN A 199 0.41 17.37 2.75
C GLN A 199 -0.30 16.93 4.04
N TYR A 200 -0.03 15.70 4.52
CA TYR A 200 -0.68 15.11 5.69
C TYR A 200 0.29 15.05 6.87
N ASP A 201 -0.19 15.31 8.07
CA ASP A 201 0.60 15.19 9.30
C ASP A 201 0.68 13.74 9.84
N ALA A 202 1.40 13.56 10.95
CA ALA A 202 1.59 12.27 11.62
C ALA A 202 0.29 11.56 12.04
N LYS A 203 -0.82 12.28 12.14
CA LYS A 203 -2.14 11.73 12.51
C LYS A 203 -3.00 11.42 11.29
N GLY A 204 -2.52 11.74 10.08
CA GLY A 204 -3.24 11.59 8.83
C GLY A 204 -4.21 12.74 8.52
N ASN A 205 -4.01 13.92 9.13
CA ASN A 205 -4.80 15.10 8.80
C ASN A 205 -4.14 15.91 7.69
N LEU A 206 -4.93 16.39 6.73
CA LEU A 206 -4.48 17.37 5.75
C LEU A 206 -4.15 18.70 6.48
N ARG A 207 -2.87 18.96 6.70
CA ARG A 207 -2.37 20.10 7.47
C ARG A 207 -1.01 20.51 6.93
N ASN A 208 -0.82 21.81 6.68
CA ASN A 208 0.51 22.31 6.36
C ASN A 208 1.42 22.26 7.61
N TRP A 209 2.46 21.44 7.53
CA TRP A 209 3.53 21.31 8.54
C TRP A 209 4.90 21.75 8.00
N TRP A 210 4.94 22.29 6.78
CA TRP A 210 6.15 22.77 6.13
C TRP A 210 6.44 24.22 6.48
N GLN A 211 7.72 24.55 6.69
CA GLN A 211 8.18 25.92 6.48
C GLN A 211 8.10 26.28 5.00
N ALA A 212 7.76 27.53 4.68
CA ALA A 212 7.54 27.97 3.30
C ALA A 212 8.76 27.71 2.40
N THR A 213 9.96 28.04 2.89
CA THR A 213 11.23 27.82 2.18
C THR A 213 11.50 26.34 1.91
N ASP A 214 11.15 25.47 2.86
CA ASP A 214 11.37 24.02 2.73
C ASP A 214 10.38 23.41 1.74
N ARG A 215 9.14 23.92 1.68
CA ARG A 215 8.16 23.53 0.66
C ARG A 215 8.63 23.94 -0.74
N GLU A 216 9.18 25.14 -0.91
CA GLU A 216 9.78 25.55 -2.18
C GLU A 216 10.95 24.66 -2.58
N ASN A 217 11.82 24.30 -1.63
CA ASN A 217 12.94 23.40 -1.87
C ASN A 217 12.45 22.00 -2.28
N PHE A 218 11.40 21.48 -1.62
CA PHE A 218 10.75 20.22 -2.00
C PHE A 218 10.26 20.26 -3.45
N VAL A 219 9.49 21.29 -3.82
CA VAL A 219 8.96 21.46 -5.19
C VAL A 219 10.08 21.54 -6.22
N LYS A 220 11.16 22.29 -5.94
CA LYS A 220 12.33 22.37 -6.84
C LYS A 220 12.97 21.00 -7.07
N ARG A 221 13.06 20.17 -6.03
CA ARG A 221 13.66 18.82 -6.12
C ARG A 221 12.76 17.86 -6.87
N THR A 222 11.46 17.84 -6.57
CA THR A 222 10.53 16.94 -7.27
C THR A 222 10.28 17.36 -8.72
N GLN A 223 10.53 18.63 -9.08
CA GLN A 223 10.56 19.08 -10.48
C GLN A 223 11.69 18.41 -11.28
N CYS A 224 12.81 18.06 -10.65
CA CYS A 224 13.89 17.31 -11.32
C CYS A 224 13.38 15.94 -11.80
N ILE A 225 12.62 15.24 -10.96
CA ILE A 225 12.01 13.94 -11.28
C ILE A 225 10.96 14.09 -12.39
N VAL A 226 10.13 15.13 -12.34
CA VAL A 226 9.17 15.43 -13.41
C VAL A 226 9.88 15.60 -14.75
N ASN A 227 10.95 16.40 -14.77
CA ASN A 227 11.72 16.66 -15.98
C ASN A 227 12.42 15.41 -16.50
N GLN A 228 12.98 14.59 -15.61
CA GLN A 228 13.57 13.30 -15.97
C GLN A 228 12.53 12.39 -16.63
N ASN A 229 11.39 12.21 -15.97
CA ASN A 229 10.34 11.32 -16.44
C ASN A 229 9.72 11.77 -17.77
N ALA A 230 9.57 13.08 -17.95
CA ALA A 230 9.08 13.67 -19.20
C ALA A 230 10.01 13.46 -20.41
N ASN A 231 11.21 12.91 -20.23
CA ASN A 231 12.10 12.54 -21.32
C ASN A 231 12.03 11.04 -21.70
N PHE A 232 11.31 10.21 -20.94
CA PHE A 232 11.12 8.80 -21.29
C PHE A 232 10.00 8.63 -22.31
N ARG A 233 10.34 8.01 -23.44
CA ARG A 233 9.41 7.67 -24.51
C ARG A 233 9.21 6.16 -24.56
N VAL A 234 7.96 5.75 -24.71
CA VAL A 234 7.55 4.36 -24.96
C VAL A 234 7.24 4.26 -26.44
N ASP A 235 8.19 3.72 -27.20
CA ASP A 235 8.15 3.72 -28.66
C ASP A 235 6.98 2.89 -29.21
N GLU A 236 6.60 1.82 -28.52
CA GLU A 236 5.53 0.89 -28.90
C GLU A 236 4.15 1.56 -29.00
N ILE A 237 3.93 2.61 -28.20
CA ILE A 237 2.68 3.40 -28.20
C ILE A 237 2.90 4.84 -28.65
N ASN A 238 4.12 5.20 -29.04
CA ASN A 238 4.51 6.54 -29.47
C ASN A 238 4.11 7.64 -28.47
N MET A 239 4.28 7.37 -27.17
CA MET A 239 3.92 8.29 -26.09
C MET A 239 5.10 8.56 -25.18
N THR A 240 5.15 9.78 -24.66
CA THR A 240 6.10 10.20 -23.62
C THR A 240 5.43 10.10 -22.25
N LEU A 241 6.17 9.65 -21.25
CA LEU A 241 5.69 9.60 -19.87
C LEU A 241 5.29 11.01 -19.41
N ASN A 242 4.16 11.11 -18.72
CA ASN A 242 3.77 12.35 -18.06
C ASN A 242 4.45 12.42 -16.69
N GLY A 243 5.57 13.15 -16.62
CA GLY A 243 6.36 13.25 -15.39
C GLY A 243 5.63 13.89 -14.20
N ILE A 244 4.56 14.68 -14.44
CA ILE A 244 3.73 15.22 -13.35
C ILE A 244 2.86 14.11 -12.78
N ASN A 245 2.18 13.35 -13.63
CA ASN A 245 1.28 12.29 -13.18
C ASN A 245 2.02 11.13 -12.50
N THR A 246 3.27 10.86 -12.86
CA THR A 246 4.08 9.79 -12.26
C THR A 246 4.97 10.28 -11.13
N GLN A 247 4.92 11.57 -10.76
CA GLN A 247 5.88 12.16 -9.82
C GLN A 247 5.89 11.44 -8.47
N GLY A 248 4.74 11.19 -7.85
CA GLY A 248 4.64 10.56 -6.54
C GLY A 248 5.28 9.18 -6.50
N GLU A 249 4.88 8.30 -7.42
CA GLU A 249 5.45 6.96 -7.60
C GLU A 249 6.95 7.01 -7.87
N SER A 250 7.42 7.91 -8.73
CA SER A 250 8.85 8.02 -9.01
C SER A 250 9.67 8.59 -7.85
N VAL A 251 9.10 9.48 -7.04
CA VAL A 251 9.70 9.91 -5.78
C VAL A 251 9.80 8.71 -4.83
N ALA A 252 8.74 7.92 -4.71
CA ALA A 252 8.70 6.71 -3.89
C ALA A 252 9.71 5.65 -4.35
N ASP A 253 9.83 5.39 -5.65
CA ASP A 253 10.82 4.48 -6.23
C ASP A 253 12.26 4.92 -5.92
N ASN A 254 12.59 6.18 -6.19
CA ASN A 254 13.94 6.70 -5.95
C ASN A 254 14.27 6.74 -4.45
N GLY A 255 13.30 7.09 -3.61
CA GLY A 255 13.43 7.07 -2.15
C GLY A 255 13.62 5.66 -1.62
N GLY A 256 12.76 4.72 -2.02
CA GLY A 256 12.77 3.35 -1.55
C GLY A 256 14.01 2.57 -1.95
N VAL A 257 14.51 2.78 -3.18
CA VAL A 257 15.82 2.20 -3.57
C VAL A 257 16.94 2.78 -2.72
N LYS A 258 16.95 4.09 -2.48
CA LYS A 258 17.99 4.73 -1.67
C LYS A 258 17.93 4.32 -0.19
N GLU A 259 16.74 4.11 0.36
CA GLU A 259 16.55 3.69 1.76
C GLU A 259 17.03 2.25 1.97
N SER A 260 16.92 1.40 0.96
CA SER A 260 17.26 -0.03 1.04
C SER A 260 18.72 -0.38 0.76
N PHE A 261 19.53 0.55 0.24
CA PHE A 261 20.93 0.33 -0.19
C PHE A 261 21.92 1.28 0.50
#